data_AF-A0A2V7YIF5-F1
#
_entry.id   AF-A0A2V7YIF5-F1
#
_cell.length_a   1.000
_cell.length_b   1.000
_cell.length_c   1.000
_cell.angle_alpha   90.00
_cell.angle_beta   90.00
_cell.angle_gamma   90.00
#
_symmetry.space_group_name_H-M   'P 1'
#
loop_
_entity.id
_entity.type
_entity.pdbx_description
1 polymer ?
#
loop_
_entity_poly.entity_id
_entity_poly.type
_entity_poly.pdbx_seq_one_letter_code
_entity_poly.pdbx_strand_id
1 'polypeptide(L)'
;MWRSSIKAVNKYVADGDWYGEVDMDSGKLTKTEFGALHAFLPAVLALGGDVKRARRLEASCFKMWTLHGIEPEAIDYRTMAVTEAPYPLRPEIIESAYYLNHYTHDRQYVDMGGTFFDDLVKNCRTDDGYTTLKSVITKEKGDLMPSYFLAETLKYLYLLFSDDKKLRFSDVIFNTEAHPLLKTSSRSRR
;
A
#
# COMPACT_ATOMS: atom_id res chain seq x y z
N MET A 1 -6.51 -12.02 -18.92
CA MET A 1 -7.33 -11.21 -17.97
C MET A 1 -6.56 -10.00 -17.47
N TRP A 2 -5.47 -10.11 -16.68
CA TRP A 2 -4.70 -8.95 -16.18
C TRP A 2 -4.44 -7.86 -17.24
N ARG A 3 -3.79 -8.22 -18.36
CA ARG A 3 -3.41 -7.27 -19.42
C ARG A 3 -4.59 -6.52 -20.04
N SER A 4 -5.77 -7.13 -20.12
CA SER A 4 -6.98 -6.46 -20.64
C SER A 4 -7.64 -5.61 -19.56
N SER A 5 -7.74 -6.13 -18.33
CA SER A 5 -8.34 -5.43 -17.19
C SER A 5 -7.57 -4.16 -16.85
N ILE A 6 -6.24 -4.22 -16.70
CA ILE A 6 -5.45 -3.05 -16.31
C ILE A 6 -5.46 -1.95 -17.38
N LYS A 7 -5.59 -2.32 -18.66
CA LYS A 7 -5.78 -1.35 -19.74
C LYS A 7 -7.11 -0.60 -19.60
N ALA A 8 -8.19 -1.31 -19.26
CA ALA A 8 -9.49 -0.69 -19.03
C ALA A 8 -9.48 0.18 -17.76
N VAL A 9 -8.94 -0.34 -16.65
CA VAL A 9 -8.80 0.41 -15.39
C VAL A 9 -8.00 1.70 -15.62
N ASN A 10 -6.85 1.63 -16.29
CA ASN A 10 -6.04 2.82 -16.58
C ASN A 10 -6.69 3.80 -17.57
N LYS A 11 -7.68 3.37 -18.36
CA LYS A 11 -8.39 4.21 -19.32
C LYS A 11 -9.58 4.92 -18.69
N TYR A 12 -10.32 4.22 -17.85
CA TYR A 12 -11.61 4.69 -17.35
C TYR A 12 -11.56 5.12 -15.88
N VAL A 13 -10.80 4.41 -15.05
CA VAL A 13 -10.78 4.58 -13.59
C VAL A 13 -9.71 5.57 -13.12
N ALA A 14 -8.59 5.65 -13.85
CA ALA A 14 -7.52 6.60 -13.53
C ALA A 14 -7.99 8.06 -13.73
N ASP A 15 -7.82 8.87 -12.69
CA ASP A 15 -8.14 10.30 -12.65
C ASP A 15 -6.88 11.07 -12.22
N GLY A 16 -6.06 11.46 -13.21
CA GLY A 16 -4.74 12.03 -12.96
C GLY A 16 -3.77 11.02 -12.33
N ASP A 17 -3.29 11.32 -11.13
CA ASP A 17 -2.40 10.47 -10.33
C ASP A 17 -3.15 9.70 -9.21
N TRP A 18 -4.48 9.60 -9.34
CA TRP A 18 -5.37 8.84 -8.46
C TRP A 18 -6.24 7.87 -9.27
N TYR A 19 -7.00 7.05 -8.56
CA TYR A 19 -8.02 6.16 -9.12
C TYR A 19 -9.32 6.36 -8.35
N GLY A 20 -10.41 6.66 -9.03
CA GLY A 20 -11.72 6.82 -8.39
C GLY A 20 -12.65 5.63 -8.61
N GLU A 21 -13.92 5.82 -8.31
CA GLU A 21 -14.98 4.88 -8.70
C GLU A 21 -15.63 5.35 -9.99
N VAL A 22 -15.98 4.41 -10.86
CA VAL A 22 -16.67 4.70 -12.12
C VAL A 22 -17.89 3.81 -12.27
N ASP A 23 -18.89 4.31 -12.98
CA ASP A 23 -19.99 3.50 -13.47
C ASP A 23 -19.47 2.44 -14.45
N MET A 24 -19.87 1.18 -14.26
CA MET A 24 -19.27 0.04 -14.97
C MET A 24 -19.61 0.00 -16.48
N ASP A 25 -20.72 0.62 -16.89
CA ASP A 25 -21.19 0.62 -18.28
C ASP A 25 -20.69 1.84 -19.05
N SER A 26 -20.78 3.03 -18.44
CA SER A 26 -20.42 4.31 -19.08
C SER A 26 -18.96 4.71 -18.86
N GLY A 27 -18.29 4.17 -17.82
CA GLY A 27 -16.95 4.59 -17.41
C GLY A 27 -16.90 6.02 -16.85
N LYS A 28 -18.07 6.62 -16.54
CA LYS A 28 -18.14 7.96 -15.96
C LYS A 28 -17.76 7.90 -14.48
N LEU A 29 -16.89 8.80 -14.05
CA LEU A 29 -16.51 8.97 -12.65
C LEU A 29 -17.75 9.23 -11.76
N THR A 30 -17.92 8.43 -10.72
CA THR A 30 -19.02 8.51 -9.75
C THR A 30 -18.56 9.00 -8.38
N LYS A 31 -17.36 8.57 -7.93
CA LYS A 31 -16.75 9.04 -6.69
C LYS A 31 -15.26 9.28 -6.84
N THR A 32 -14.75 10.19 -6.03
CA THR A 32 -13.34 10.55 -5.91
C THR A 32 -12.74 10.04 -4.60
N GLU A 33 -13.24 8.91 -4.12
CA GLU A 33 -12.75 8.27 -2.91
C GLU A 33 -11.48 7.45 -3.23
N PHE A 34 -10.46 7.61 -2.41
CA PHE A 34 -9.27 6.75 -2.39
C PHE A 34 -8.89 6.51 -0.94
N GLY A 35 -8.36 5.34 -0.62
CA GLY A 35 -8.18 4.94 0.77
C GLY A 35 -7.02 3.99 0.97
N ALA A 36 -6.78 3.65 2.23
CA ALA A 36 -5.64 2.83 2.64
C ALA A 36 -5.60 1.48 1.87
N LEU A 37 -6.74 0.81 1.71
CA LEU A 37 -6.81 -0.42 0.91
C LEU A 37 -6.41 -0.19 -0.54
N HIS A 38 -6.81 0.92 -1.19
CA HIS A 38 -6.46 1.19 -2.58
C HIS A 38 -4.95 1.35 -2.81
N ALA A 39 -4.17 1.60 -1.74
CA ALA A 39 -2.73 1.73 -1.79
C ALA A 39 -1.99 0.41 -2.12
N PHE A 40 -2.69 -0.71 -2.39
CA PHE A 40 -2.06 -1.92 -2.95
C PHE A 40 -1.72 -1.75 -4.44
N LEU A 41 -2.43 -0.84 -5.12
CA LEU A 41 -2.40 -0.71 -6.58
C LEU A 41 -1.02 -0.31 -7.14
N PRO A 42 -0.20 0.55 -6.50
CA PRO A 42 1.18 0.78 -6.94
C PRO A 42 2.01 -0.52 -7.00
N ALA A 43 1.94 -1.39 -5.99
CA ALA A 43 2.63 -2.69 -5.99
C ALA A 43 2.24 -3.52 -7.22
N VAL A 44 0.93 -3.61 -7.48
CA VAL A 44 0.37 -4.41 -8.59
C VAL A 44 0.68 -3.80 -9.96
N LEU A 45 0.70 -2.47 -10.08
CA LEU A 45 1.18 -1.78 -11.29
C LEU A 45 2.66 -2.04 -11.55
N ALA A 46 3.51 -1.97 -10.51
CA ALA A 46 4.94 -2.24 -10.61
C ALA A 46 5.21 -3.71 -11.00
N LEU A 47 4.54 -4.66 -10.35
CA LEU A 47 4.57 -6.09 -10.69
C LEU A 47 4.11 -6.33 -12.14
N GLY A 48 3.11 -5.59 -12.60
CA GLY A 48 2.62 -5.61 -13.98
C GLY A 48 3.54 -4.97 -15.02
N GLY A 49 4.64 -4.34 -14.59
CA GLY A 49 5.63 -3.67 -15.43
C GLY A 49 5.37 -2.19 -15.71
N ASP A 50 4.30 -1.60 -15.15
CA ASP A 50 3.98 -0.17 -15.29
C ASP A 50 4.54 0.63 -14.11
N VAL A 51 5.86 0.56 -13.96
CA VAL A 51 6.59 1.22 -12.88
C VAL A 51 6.36 2.73 -12.91
N LYS A 52 6.30 3.36 -14.09
CA LYS A 52 6.09 4.81 -14.20
C LYS A 52 4.77 5.25 -13.57
N ARG A 53 3.69 4.49 -13.75
CA ARG A 53 2.39 4.79 -13.14
C ARG A 53 2.38 4.45 -11.66
N ALA A 54 2.96 3.32 -11.27
CA ALA A 54 3.12 2.94 -9.87
C ALA A 54 3.80 4.04 -9.04
N ARG A 55 4.91 4.60 -9.53
CA ARG A 55 5.64 5.69 -8.84
C ARG A 55 4.77 6.92 -8.58
N ARG A 56 3.91 7.30 -9.54
CA ARG A 56 3.04 8.48 -9.38
C ARG A 56 1.92 8.22 -8.38
N LEU A 57 1.32 7.03 -8.43
CA LEU A 57 0.28 6.66 -7.48
C LEU A 57 0.83 6.51 -6.07
N GLU A 58 2.02 5.93 -5.89
CA GLU A 58 2.67 5.84 -4.57
C GLU A 58 2.97 7.22 -4.00
N ALA A 59 3.42 8.17 -4.83
CA ALA A 59 3.60 9.55 -4.39
C ALA A 59 2.28 10.20 -3.93
N SER A 60 1.15 9.85 -4.55
CA SER A 60 -0.18 10.24 -4.10
C SER A 60 -0.54 9.58 -2.76
N CYS A 61 -0.30 8.27 -2.61
CA CYS A 61 -0.52 7.55 -1.34
C CYS A 61 0.32 8.15 -0.21
N PHE A 62 1.58 8.51 -0.47
CA PHE A 62 2.44 9.18 0.52
C PHE A 62 1.93 10.56 0.92
N LYS A 63 1.30 11.32 0.01
CA LYS A 63 0.60 12.58 0.36
C LYS A 63 -0.59 12.32 1.29
N MET A 64 -1.35 11.25 1.06
CA MET A 64 -2.45 10.84 1.94
C MET A 64 -1.93 10.47 3.34
N TRP A 65 -0.85 9.69 3.43
CA TRP A 65 -0.21 9.34 4.71
C TRP A 65 0.24 10.57 5.51
N THR A 66 0.95 11.48 4.84
CA THR A 66 1.56 12.64 5.48
C THR A 66 0.57 13.73 5.88
N LEU A 67 -0.69 13.69 5.38
CA LEU A 67 -1.73 14.66 5.71
C LEU A 67 -1.95 14.80 7.23
N HIS A 68 -1.96 13.66 7.93
CA HIS A 68 -2.10 13.60 9.39
C HIS A 68 -0.97 12.83 10.06
N GLY A 69 0.11 12.48 9.35
CA GLY A 69 1.21 11.65 9.86
C GLY A 69 0.76 10.23 10.20
N ILE A 70 -0.20 9.72 9.44
CA ILE A 70 -0.68 8.33 9.28
C ILE A 70 -1.89 8.40 8.33
N GLU A 71 -2.03 7.47 7.40
CA GLU A 71 -3.12 7.51 6.42
C GLU A 71 -4.49 7.20 7.05
N PRO A 72 -5.58 7.90 6.66
CA PRO A 72 -6.94 7.50 6.99
C PRO A 72 -7.38 6.27 6.17
N GLU A 73 -8.49 5.65 6.57
CA GLU A 73 -9.13 4.58 5.80
C GLU A 73 -9.56 5.10 4.42
N ALA A 74 -10.06 6.33 4.32
CA ALA A 74 -10.39 6.98 3.04
C ALA A 74 -10.34 8.53 3.07
N ILE A 75 -10.05 9.10 1.90
CA ILE A 75 -10.15 10.52 1.55
C ILE A 75 -10.96 10.72 0.28
N ASP A 76 -11.50 11.93 0.10
CA ASP A 76 -11.77 12.48 -1.23
C ASP A 76 -10.46 13.02 -1.81
N TYR A 77 -9.88 12.37 -2.82
CA TYR A 77 -8.57 12.73 -3.35
C TYR A 77 -8.54 14.05 -4.13
N ARG A 78 -9.70 14.63 -4.48
CA ARG A 78 -9.74 15.94 -5.13
C ARG A 78 -9.64 17.08 -4.13
N THR A 79 -10.25 16.92 -2.98
CA THR A 79 -10.24 17.92 -1.90
C THR A 79 -9.20 17.62 -0.82
N MET A 80 -8.64 16.41 -0.83
CA MET A 80 -7.82 15.82 0.24
C MET A 80 -8.54 15.80 1.59
N ALA A 81 -9.87 15.86 1.60
CA ALA A 81 -10.65 15.79 2.83
C ALA A 81 -10.78 14.33 3.30
N VAL A 82 -10.58 14.10 4.59
CA VAL A 82 -10.81 12.79 5.21
C VAL A 82 -12.30 12.46 5.17
N THR A 83 -12.66 11.37 4.50
CA THR A 83 -14.03 10.85 4.45
C THR A 83 -14.24 9.72 5.45
N GLU A 84 -13.20 8.93 5.71
CA GLU A 84 -13.20 7.88 6.74
C GLU A 84 -11.93 7.97 7.59
N ALA A 85 -12.07 8.50 8.80
CA ALA A 85 -10.95 8.82 9.68
C ALA A 85 -10.22 7.66 10.37
N PRO A 86 -10.75 6.44 10.56
CA PRO A 86 -10.02 5.36 11.24
C PRO A 86 -8.71 4.98 10.52
N TYR A 87 -7.78 4.35 11.25
CA TYR A 87 -6.63 3.65 10.67
C TYR A 87 -6.47 2.28 11.32
N PRO A 88 -6.84 1.19 10.63
CA PRO A 88 -6.86 -0.14 11.23
C PRO A 88 -5.53 -0.89 11.05
N LEU A 89 -4.37 -0.20 11.00
CA LEU A 89 -3.04 -0.81 10.81
C LEU A 89 -2.83 -1.45 9.42
N ARG A 90 -3.40 -0.81 8.40
CA ARG A 90 -3.37 -1.23 6.99
C ARG A 90 -1.94 -1.40 6.44
N PRO A 91 -1.64 -2.49 5.71
CA PRO A 91 -0.30 -2.76 5.17
C PRO A 91 -0.03 -2.18 3.78
N GLU A 92 -1.05 -1.79 3.03
CA GLU A 92 -0.98 -1.74 1.56
C GLU A 92 0.00 -0.69 1.01
N ILE A 93 0.10 0.49 1.64
CA ILE A 93 1.09 1.51 1.24
C ILE A 93 2.53 1.02 1.48
N ILE A 94 2.76 0.27 2.55
CA ILE A 94 4.07 -0.29 2.88
C ILE A 94 4.41 -1.44 1.92
N GLU A 95 3.43 -2.27 1.53
CA GLU A 95 3.59 -3.25 0.46
C GLU A 95 4.05 -2.56 -0.84
N SER A 96 3.37 -1.49 -1.22
CA SER A 96 3.69 -0.72 -2.42
C SER A 96 5.09 -0.12 -2.40
N ALA A 97 5.52 0.46 -1.28
CA ALA A 97 6.89 0.93 -1.10
C ALA A 97 7.91 -0.23 -1.25
N TYR A 98 7.64 -1.40 -0.68
CA TYR A 98 8.50 -2.58 -0.83
C TYR A 98 8.63 -3.03 -2.29
N TYR A 99 7.52 -3.18 -3.01
CA TYR A 99 7.54 -3.58 -4.43
C TYR A 99 8.26 -2.54 -5.28
N LEU A 100 7.99 -1.25 -5.08
CA LEU A 100 8.67 -0.18 -5.81
C LEU A 100 10.16 -0.14 -5.52
N ASN A 101 10.58 -0.27 -4.27
CA ASN A 101 12.00 -0.40 -3.93
C ASN A 101 12.65 -1.58 -4.66
N HIS A 102 11.98 -2.75 -4.68
CA HIS A 102 12.49 -3.91 -5.39
C HIS A 102 12.70 -3.64 -6.89
N TYR A 103 11.73 -3.03 -7.56
CA TYR A 103 11.78 -2.84 -9.01
C TYR A 103 12.64 -1.64 -9.46
N THR A 104 12.85 -0.64 -8.60
CA THR A 104 13.57 0.57 -9.00
C THR A 104 14.89 0.77 -8.28
N HIS A 105 15.14 0.04 -7.18
CA HIS A 105 16.27 0.26 -6.26
C HIS A 105 16.40 1.71 -5.79
N ASP A 106 15.27 2.41 -5.72
CA ASP A 106 15.24 3.82 -5.37
C ASP A 106 15.11 3.95 -3.86
N ARG A 107 16.06 4.65 -3.25
CA ARG A 107 16.16 4.81 -1.80
C ARG A 107 14.96 5.56 -1.23
N GLN A 108 14.25 6.36 -2.03
CA GLN A 108 13.08 7.10 -1.54
C GLN A 108 12.03 6.20 -0.88
N TYR A 109 11.88 4.96 -1.35
CA TYR A 109 10.91 4.02 -0.79
C TYR A 109 11.34 3.46 0.57
N VAL A 110 12.65 3.34 0.80
CA VAL A 110 13.20 3.02 2.12
C VAL A 110 12.97 4.21 3.07
N ASP A 111 13.18 5.44 2.59
CA ASP A 111 12.94 6.65 3.38
C ASP A 111 11.44 6.84 3.71
N MET A 112 10.54 6.50 2.78
CA MET A 112 9.09 6.41 3.04
C MET A 112 8.79 5.35 4.11
N GLY A 113 9.39 4.16 4.00
CA GLY A 113 9.29 3.11 5.02
C GLY A 113 9.69 3.58 6.41
N GLY A 114 10.76 4.37 6.52
CA GLY A 114 11.19 5.00 7.77
C GLY A 114 10.10 5.90 8.36
N THR A 115 9.53 6.77 7.52
CA THR A 115 8.39 7.62 7.91
C THR A 115 7.21 6.79 8.40
N PHE A 116 6.84 5.74 7.67
CA PHE A 116 5.72 4.86 8.02
C PHE A 116 5.93 4.18 9.38
N PHE A 117 7.13 3.63 9.61
CA PHE A 117 7.46 2.97 10.86
C PHE A 117 7.46 3.94 12.04
N ASP A 118 8.08 5.11 11.89
CA ASP A 118 8.11 6.13 12.94
C ASP A 118 6.70 6.59 13.33
N ASP A 119 5.82 6.79 12.33
CA ASP A 119 4.42 7.15 12.57
C ASP A 119 3.61 6.02 13.22
N LEU A 120 3.85 4.75 12.87
CA LEU A 120 3.26 3.59 13.54
C LEU A 120 3.70 3.52 15.01
N VAL A 121 5.00 3.69 15.28
CA VAL A 121 5.54 3.68 16.65
C VAL A 121 4.96 4.84 17.46
N LYS A 122 4.88 6.03 16.88
CA LYS A 122 4.38 7.23 17.53
C LYS A 122 2.89 7.14 17.87
N ASN A 123 2.08 6.71 16.90
CA ASN A 123 0.62 6.82 17.02
C ASN A 123 -0.05 5.51 17.47
N CYS A 124 0.48 4.35 17.10
CA CYS A 124 -0.22 3.07 17.26
C CYS A 124 0.37 2.17 18.36
N ARG A 125 1.59 2.42 18.83
CA ARG A 125 2.24 1.59 19.86
C ARG A 125 1.53 1.68 21.22
N THR A 126 1.45 0.55 21.92
CA THR A 126 1.03 0.42 23.32
C THR A 126 2.14 -0.28 24.12
N ASP A 127 1.94 -0.48 25.42
CA ASP A 127 2.89 -1.24 26.25
C ASP A 127 2.95 -2.72 25.84
N ASP A 128 1.84 -3.27 25.32
CA ASP A 128 1.69 -4.69 24.96
C ASP A 128 1.79 -4.99 23.46
N GLY A 129 1.85 -3.97 22.60
CA GLY A 129 1.89 -4.16 21.15
C GLY A 129 1.57 -2.91 20.34
N TYR A 130 0.69 -3.05 19.35
CA TYR A 130 0.17 -1.98 18.52
C TYR A 130 -1.36 -2.05 18.47
N THR A 131 -2.02 -0.92 18.23
CA THR A 131 -3.47 -0.86 18.13
C THR A 131 -3.92 0.06 17.00
N THR A 132 -5.12 -0.19 16.48
CA THR A 132 -5.77 0.68 15.51
C THR A 132 -5.97 2.10 16.04
N LEU A 133 -6.23 3.05 15.15
CA LEU A 133 -6.76 4.37 15.51
C LEU A 133 -8.24 4.44 15.12
N LYS A 134 -9.07 4.97 16.02
CA LYS A 134 -10.46 5.34 15.70
C LYS A 134 -10.53 6.59 14.83
N SER A 135 -9.52 7.46 14.93
CA SER A 135 -9.37 8.63 14.07
C SER A 135 -7.91 9.04 13.94
N VAL A 136 -7.45 9.18 12.70
CA VAL A 136 -6.12 9.72 12.39
C VAL A 136 -5.98 11.21 12.73
N ILE A 137 -7.10 11.91 12.93
CA ILE A 137 -7.11 13.34 13.26
C ILE A 137 -6.91 13.53 14.77
N THR A 138 -7.71 12.84 15.59
CA THR A 138 -7.63 12.95 17.06
C THR A 138 -6.55 12.07 17.68
N LYS A 139 -6.03 11.10 16.92
CA LYS A 139 -5.13 10.03 17.40
C LYS A 139 -5.72 9.18 18.52
N GLU A 140 -7.05 9.13 18.61
CA GLU A 140 -7.72 8.24 19.57
C GLU A 140 -7.44 6.78 19.18
N LYS A 141 -6.81 6.04 20.11
CA LYS A 141 -6.49 4.63 19.95
C LYS A 141 -7.73 3.75 20.10
N GLY A 142 -7.79 2.69 19.30
CA GLY A 142 -8.68 1.56 19.50
C GLY A 142 -8.07 0.53 20.47
N ASP A 143 -8.67 -0.65 20.50
CA ASP A 143 -8.19 -1.80 21.29
C ASP A 143 -8.25 -3.08 20.44
N LEU A 144 -7.53 -3.04 19.32
CA LEU A 144 -7.46 -4.17 18.40
C LEU A 144 -6.11 -4.14 17.67
N MET A 145 -5.42 -5.28 17.66
CA MET A 145 -4.29 -5.53 16.76
C MET A 145 -4.70 -6.62 15.76
N PRO A 146 -5.05 -6.26 14.52
CA PRO A 146 -5.38 -7.26 13.51
C PRO A 146 -4.16 -8.13 13.18
N SER A 147 -4.39 -9.40 12.85
CA SER A 147 -3.31 -10.36 12.54
C SER A 147 -2.42 -9.91 11.38
N TYR A 148 -3.01 -9.22 10.39
CA TYR A 148 -2.28 -8.70 9.24
C TYR A 148 -1.23 -7.65 9.61
N PHE A 149 -1.32 -6.98 10.76
CA PHE A 149 -0.26 -6.08 11.18
C PHE A 149 1.08 -6.83 11.34
N LEU A 150 1.03 -8.03 11.94
CA LEU A 150 2.22 -8.87 12.11
C LEU A 150 2.57 -9.62 10.81
N ALA A 151 1.56 -10.13 10.09
CA ALA A 151 1.79 -10.92 8.90
C ALA A 151 2.24 -10.06 7.71
N GLU A 152 1.76 -8.84 7.58
CA GLU A 152 1.93 -8.00 6.39
C GLU A 152 2.75 -6.76 6.70
N THR A 153 2.24 -5.85 7.53
CA THR A 153 2.85 -4.54 7.80
C THR A 153 4.29 -4.68 8.27
N LEU A 154 4.52 -5.46 9.34
CA LEU A 154 5.87 -5.66 9.87
C LEU A 154 6.77 -6.50 8.94
N LYS A 155 6.19 -7.41 8.16
CA LYS A 155 6.96 -8.23 7.20
C LYS A 155 7.46 -7.36 6.04
N TYR A 156 6.62 -6.51 5.46
CA TYR A 156 7.03 -5.62 4.38
C TYR A 156 8.01 -4.56 4.87
N LEU A 157 7.83 -4.01 6.08
CA LEU A 157 8.85 -3.13 6.69
C LEU A 157 10.18 -3.85 6.88
N TYR A 158 10.16 -5.08 7.43
CA TYR A 158 11.38 -5.87 7.57
C TYR A 158 12.07 -6.07 6.22
N LEU A 159 11.33 -6.52 5.20
CA LEU A 159 11.88 -6.77 3.87
C LEU A 159 12.38 -5.51 3.17
N LEU A 160 11.73 -4.36 3.40
CA LEU A 160 12.11 -3.07 2.84
C LEU A 160 13.41 -2.53 3.45
N PHE A 161 13.65 -2.76 4.74
CA PHE A 161 14.88 -2.35 5.42
C PHE A 161 16.00 -3.38 5.36
N SER A 162 15.69 -4.62 5.01
CA SER A 162 16.65 -5.71 5.09
C SER A 162 17.54 -5.77 3.85
N ASP A 163 18.85 -5.75 4.08
CA ASP A 163 19.85 -6.16 3.07
C ASP A 163 19.92 -7.70 2.92
N ASP A 164 19.14 -8.44 3.69
CA ASP A 164 19.19 -9.91 3.75
C ASP A 164 18.55 -10.56 2.52
N LYS A 165 19.33 -11.42 1.85
CA LYS A 165 18.90 -12.19 0.67
C LYS A 165 18.14 -13.47 1.00
N LYS A 166 17.78 -13.71 2.28
CA LYS A 166 17.02 -14.90 2.72
C LYS A 166 15.74 -15.11 1.93
N LEU A 167 15.02 -14.03 1.60
CA LEU A 167 13.87 -14.08 0.71
C LEU A 167 14.25 -13.45 -0.63
N ARG A 168 14.38 -14.30 -1.66
CA ARG A 168 14.58 -13.85 -3.03
C ARG A 168 13.23 -13.56 -3.66
N PHE A 169 12.95 -12.28 -3.89
CA PHE A 169 11.72 -11.84 -4.59
C PHE A 169 11.52 -12.53 -5.95
N SER A 170 12.62 -12.91 -6.63
CA SER A 170 12.57 -13.69 -7.88
C SER A 170 11.89 -15.04 -7.72
N ASP A 171 11.98 -15.66 -6.55
CA ASP A 171 11.59 -17.06 -6.31
C ASP A 171 10.21 -17.19 -5.67
N VAL A 172 9.73 -16.10 -5.05
CA VAL A 172 8.45 -16.07 -4.34
C VAL A 172 7.46 -15.13 -5.01
N ILE A 173 6.18 -15.42 -4.82
CA ILE A 173 5.08 -14.49 -5.03
C ILE A 173 4.31 -14.40 -3.72
N PHE A 174 4.00 -13.20 -3.26
CA PHE A 174 3.15 -13.03 -2.09
C PHE A 174 1.69 -13.23 -2.48
N ASN A 175 0.90 -13.90 -1.64
CA ASN A 175 -0.54 -13.75 -1.72
C ASN A 175 -0.95 -12.37 -1.16
N THR A 176 -2.24 -12.07 -1.19
CA THR A 176 -2.78 -10.79 -0.70
C THR A 176 -2.73 -10.60 0.83
N GLU A 177 -2.13 -11.55 1.56
CA GLU A 177 -1.96 -11.53 3.03
C GLU A 177 -0.46 -11.68 3.37
N ALA A 178 0.40 -11.19 2.46
CA ALA A 178 1.86 -11.26 2.51
C ALA A 178 2.48 -12.65 2.80
N HIS A 179 1.78 -13.76 2.55
CA HIS A 179 2.35 -15.10 2.66
C HIS A 179 3.16 -15.44 1.40
N PRO A 180 4.49 -15.68 1.51
CA PRO A 180 5.31 -15.99 0.35
C PRO A 180 5.03 -17.42 -0.13
N LEU A 181 4.66 -17.54 -1.40
CA LEU A 181 4.47 -18.80 -2.10
C LEU A 181 5.61 -19.00 -3.11
N LEU A 182 6.19 -20.20 -3.15
CA LEU A 182 7.23 -20.53 -4.12
C LEU A 182 6.66 -20.55 -5.54
N LYS A 183 7.31 -19.83 -6.47
CA LYS A 183 6.97 -19.88 -7.89
C LYS A 183 7.33 -21.26 -8.45
N THR A 184 6.41 -21.89 -9.16
CA THR A 184 6.62 -23.22 -9.76
C THR A 184 7.70 -23.21 -10.84
N SER A 185 7.91 -22.09 -11.55
CA SER A 185 8.97 -21.91 -12.55
C SER A 185 10.38 -21.87 -11.97
N SER A 186 10.54 -21.68 -10.65
CA SER A 186 11.85 -21.72 -9.98
C SER A 186 12.43 -23.15 -9.88
N ARG A 187 11.64 -24.19 -10.19
CA ARG A 187 12.04 -25.61 -10.09
C ARG A 187 12.76 -26.18 -11.33
N SER A 188 12.95 -25.43 -12.43
CA SER A 188 13.65 -25.99 -13.62
C SER A 188 15.18 -25.89 -13.60
N ARG A 189 15.78 -25.54 -12.45
CA ARG A 189 17.24 -25.54 -12.26
C ARG A 189 17.61 -26.34 -11.01
N ARG A 190 17.44 -27.66 -11.08
CA ARG A 190 18.15 -28.64 -10.28
C ARG A 190 18.47 -29.85 -11.14
#